data_AF-A0A7J2R9N5-F1
#
_entry.id   AF-A0A7J2R9N5-F1
#
_cell.length_a   1.000
_cell.length_b   1.000
_cell.length_c   1.000
_cell.angle_alpha   90.00
_cell.angle_beta   90.00
_cell.angle_gamma   90.00
#
_symmetry.space_group_name_H-M   'P 1'
#
loop_
_entity.id
_entity.type
_entity.pdbx_description
1 polymer ?
#
loop_
_entity_poly.entity_id
_entity_poly.type
_entity_poly.pdbx_seq_one_letter_code
_entity_poly.pdbx_strand_id
1 'polypeptide(L)'
;MENQDKLNKPIGDKEIKKLEAKDVEVQGLRLDQKNKKGTDTVVGELLVLICKHPDREELIEFTKVKNLKGENLKVVGLWYSEDEDKNLQKGSAIAELLAFYKVNKIADLEGKFVQTTEQSKDIPYLCIKGY
;
A
#
# COMPACT_ATOMS: atom_id res chain seq x y z
N MET A 1 30.47 -11.07 -18.93
CA MET A 1 31.51 -10.53 -18.01
C MET A 1 30.99 -9.44 -17.08
N GLU A 2 29.82 -8.81 -17.33
CA GLU A 2 29.32 -7.69 -16.52
C GLU A 2 28.89 -7.99 -15.07
N ASN A 3 28.71 -9.27 -14.69
CA ASN A 3 28.25 -9.62 -13.34
C ASN A 3 29.39 -9.95 -12.35
N GLN A 4 30.63 -10.16 -12.82
CA GLN A 4 31.75 -10.51 -11.94
C GLN A 4 32.11 -9.35 -11.00
N ASP A 5 31.98 -8.11 -11.48
CA ASP A 5 32.23 -6.89 -10.71
C ASP A 5 31.28 -6.75 -9.51
N LYS A 6 30.00 -7.10 -9.69
CA LYS A 6 28.99 -7.07 -8.62
C LYS A 6 29.29 -8.06 -7.49
N LEU A 7 29.90 -9.19 -7.81
CA LEU A 7 30.24 -10.25 -6.84
C LEU A 7 31.43 -9.87 -5.95
N ASN A 8 32.30 -8.97 -6.41
CA ASN A 8 33.51 -8.54 -5.70
C ASN A 8 33.31 -7.26 -4.86
N LYS A 9 32.09 -6.73 -4.78
CA LYS A 9 31.84 -5.51 -4.01
C LYS A 9 31.93 -5.80 -2.51
N PRO A 10 32.72 -5.03 -1.75
CA PRO A 10 32.74 -5.15 -0.30
C PRO A 10 31.41 -4.70 0.29
N ILE A 11 31.11 -5.16 1.51
CA ILE A 11 29.96 -4.68 2.28
C ILE A 11 30.16 -3.19 2.56
N GLY A 12 29.17 -2.36 2.26
CA GLY A 12 29.19 -0.93 2.57
C GLY A 12 28.78 -0.65 4.02
N ASP A 13 29.30 0.42 4.60
CA ASP A 13 29.07 0.82 6.00
C ASP A 13 27.74 1.56 6.24
N LYS A 14 27.03 1.94 5.17
CA LYS A 14 25.79 2.72 5.26
C LYS A 14 24.59 1.80 5.40
N GLU A 15 23.98 1.79 6.57
CA GLU A 15 22.71 1.12 6.80
C GLU A 15 21.57 1.84 6.06
N ILE A 16 20.63 1.06 5.52
CA ILE A 16 19.41 1.61 4.92
C ILE A 16 18.56 2.18 6.06
N LYS A 17 18.31 3.50 6.04
CA LYS A 17 17.39 4.15 6.98
C LYS A 17 16.00 3.51 6.82
N LYS A 18 15.53 2.87 7.88
CA LYS A 18 14.15 2.36 7.94
C LYS A 18 13.20 3.54 8.10
N LEU A 19 12.11 3.53 7.34
CA LEU A 19 11.05 4.51 7.50
C LEU A 19 10.22 4.15 8.73
N GLU A 20 10.01 5.13 9.58
CA GLU A 20 9.14 4.98 10.75
C GLU A 20 7.68 5.14 10.34
N ALA A 21 6.77 4.52 11.10
CA ALA A 21 5.34 4.70 10.90
C ALA A 21 4.93 6.15 11.23
N LYS A 22 4.59 6.93 10.19
CA LYS A 22 4.13 8.32 10.28
C LYS A 22 2.90 8.56 9.40
N ASP A 23 2.28 9.71 9.59
CA ASP A 23 1.23 10.18 8.70
C ASP A 23 1.86 10.62 7.37
N VAL A 24 1.26 10.17 6.27
CA VAL A 24 1.69 10.46 4.90
C VAL A 24 0.56 11.15 4.16
N GLU A 25 0.89 12.12 3.33
CA GLU A 25 -0.10 12.81 2.50
C GLU A 25 -0.32 12.03 1.21
N VAL A 26 -1.57 11.76 0.86
CA VAL A 26 -1.91 11.12 -0.43
C VAL A 26 -1.82 12.18 -1.54
N GLN A 27 -0.82 12.06 -2.39
CA GLN A 27 -0.57 12.99 -3.50
C GLN A 27 -1.20 12.52 -4.82
N GLY A 28 -1.51 11.23 -4.93
CA GLY A 28 -2.14 10.68 -6.12
C GLY A 28 -2.68 9.28 -5.90
N LEU A 29 -3.58 8.87 -6.79
CA LEU A 29 -4.19 7.54 -6.80
C LEU A 29 -4.08 6.93 -8.20
N ARG A 30 -3.87 5.61 -8.27
CA ARG A 30 -3.98 4.86 -9.54
C ARG A 30 -4.46 3.44 -9.30
N LEU A 31 -5.09 2.85 -10.31
CA LEU A 31 -5.41 1.43 -10.36
C LEU A 31 -4.36 0.72 -11.22
N ASP A 32 -3.70 -0.28 -10.64
CA ASP A 32 -2.76 -1.14 -11.34
C ASP A 32 -3.39 -2.48 -11.63
N GLN A 33 -3.48 -2.83 -12.91
CA GLN A 33 -3.86 -4.18 -13.32
C GLN A 33 -2.77 -5.17 -12.89
N LYS A 34 -3.14 -6.22 -12.16
CA LYS A 34 -2.23 -7.30 -11.75
C LYS A 34 -2.56 -8.57 -12.51
N ASN A 35 -1.53 -9.14 -13.11
CA ASN A 35 -1.62 -10.43 -13.79
C ASN A 35 -1.16 -11.57 -12.87
N LYS A 36 -1.67 -12.77 -13.13
CA LYS A 36 -1.24 -13.97 -12.43
C LYS A 36 0.23 -14.22 -12.78
N LYS A 37 1.04 -14.55 -11.76
CA LYS A 37 2.48 -14.75 -11.95
C LYS A 37 2.75 -15.77 -13.06
N GLY A 38 3.45 -15.34 -14.11
CA GLY A 38 3.85 -16.19 -15.24
C GLY A 38 2.78 -16.37 -16.33
N THR A 39 1.65 -15.66 -16.26
CA THR A 39 0.65 -15.65 -17.34
C THR A 39 0.18 -14.23 -17.64
N ASP A 40 -0.43 -14.04 -18.81
CA ASP A 40 -1.08 -12.77 -19.19
C ASP A 40 -2.52 -12.67 -18.62
N THR A 41 -2.90 -13.62 -17.75
CA THR A 41 -4.25 -13.66 -17.18
C THR A 41 -4.38 -12.59 -16.10
N VAL A 42 -5.29 -11.65 -16.33
CA VAL A 42 -5.64 -10.60 -15.37
C VAL A 42 -6.30 -11.20 -14.12
N VAL A 43 -5.78 -10.88 -12.95
CA VAL A 43 -6.33 -11.27 -11.64
C VAL A 43 -7.30 -10.21 -11.12
N GLY A 44 -7.02 -8.94 -11.43
CA GLY A 44 -7.85 -7.81 -11.04
C GLY A 44 -7.03 -6.52 -10.94
N GLU A 45 -7.68 -5.47 -10.47
CA GLU A 45 -7.07 -4.16 -10.29
C GLU A 45 -6.74 -3.91 -8.81
N LEU A 46 -5.56 -3.38 -8.55
CA LEU A 46 -5.07 -3.05 -7.22
C LEU A 46 -4.94 -1.53 -7.11
N LEU A 47 -5.61 -0.94 -6.11
CA LEU A 47 -5.46 0.47 -5.79
C LEU A 47 -4.06 0.74 -5.22
N VAL A 48 -3.42 1.75 -5.79
CA VAL A 48 -2.12 2.28 -5.37
C VAL A 48 -2.34 3.69 -4.86
N LEU A 49 -2.03 3.92 -3.58
CA LEU A 49 -1.94 5.26 -3.02
C LEU A 49 -0.50 5.74 -3.18
N ILE A 50 -0.33 6.85 -3.88
CA ILE A 50 0.97 7.51 -4.08
C ILE A 50 1.06 8.59 -3.01
N CYS A 51 1.91 8.35 -2.02
CA CYS A 51 1.97 9.19 -0.83
C CYS A 51 3.32 9.87 -0.66
N LYS A 52 3.29 11.08 -0.10
CA LYS A 52 4.47 11.82 0.34
C LYS A 52 4.75 11.52 1.81
N HIS A 53 5.87 10.85 2.07
CA HIS A 53 6.33 10.57 3.43
C HIS A 53 7.20 11.73 3.95
N PRO A 54 7.05 12.18 5.22
CA PRO A 54 7.84 13.30 5.75
C PRO A 54 9.34 13.02 5.78
N ASP A 55 9.74 11.77 6.02
CA ASP A 55 11.16 11.37 6.07
C ASP A 55 11.77 10.99 4.72
N ARG A 56 11.04 11.15 3.60
CA ARG A 56 11.55 10.81 2.26
C ARG A 56 11.16 11.83 1.20
N GLU A 57 12.12 12.21 0.37
CA GLU A 57 11.86 13.13 -0.74
C GLU A 57 11.03 12.49 -1.86
N GLU A 58 11.27 11.22 -2.13
CA GLU A 58 10.52 10.45 -3.13
C GLU A 58 9.13 10.05 -2.64
N LEU A 59 8.19 9.94 -3.59
CA LEU A 59 6.86 9.40 -3.34
C LEU A 59 6.94 7.89 -3.07
N ILE A 60 6.07 7.42 -2.19
CA ILE A 60 5.99 6.02 -1.78
C ILE A 60 4.62 5.48 -2.15
N GLU A 61 4.62 4.27 -2.71
CA GLU A 61 3.40 3.61 -3.13
C GLU A 61 2.92 2.62 -2.07
N PHE A 62 1.66 2.75 -1.69
CA PHE A 62 0.99 1.85 -0.76
C PHE A 62 -0.16 1.13 -1.46
N THR A 63 -0.12 -0.20 -1.41
CA THR A 63 -1.14 -1.07 -2.03
C THR A 63 -1.82 -2.01 -1.02
N LYS A 64 -1.47 -1.85 0.26
CA LYS A 64 -1.96 -2.69 1.35
C LYS A 64 -2.42 -1.83 2.51
N VAL A 65 -3.43 -2.35 3.20
CA VAL A 65 -3.94 -1.81 4.44
C VAL A 65 -3.93 -2.89 5.52
N LYS A 66 -3.67 -2.49 6.76
CA LYS A 66 -3.84 -3.33 7.94
C LYS A 66 -5.16 -2.98 8.59
N ASN A 67 -6.09 -3.93 8.58
CA ASN A 67 -7.44 -3.77 9.14
C ASN A 67 -7.67 -4.75 10.28
N LEU A 68 -8.61 -4.40 11.17
CA LEU A 68 -9.12 -5.31 12.18
C LEU A 68 -10.24 -6.18 11.56
N LYS A 69 -10.01 -7.49 11.47
CA LYS A 69 -10.99 -8.47 10.99
C LYS A 69 -11.35 -9.41 12.13
N GLY A 70 -12.51 -9.17 12.75
CA GLY A 70 -12.86 -9.81 14.03
C GLY A 70 -11.92 -9.33 15.12
N GLU A 71 -11.25 -10.26 15.80
CA GLU A 71 -10.28 -9.95 16.87
C GLU A 71 -8.83 -9.83 16.36
N ASN A 72 -8.59 -10.03 15.06
CA ASN A 72 -7.24 -10.14 14.50
C ASN A 72 -6.91 -9.01 13.52
N LEU A 73 -5.72 -8.43 13.66
CA LEU A 73 -5.16 -7.53 12.66
C LEU A 73 -4.64 -8.32 11.47
N LYS A 74 -5.13 -7.98 10.27
CA LYS A 74 -4.70 -8.61 9.01
C LYS A 74 -4.25 -7.56 8.01
N VAL A 75 -3.15 -7.84 7.32
CA VAL A 75 -2.68 -7.05 6.18
C VAL A 75 -3.34 -7.60 4.93
N VAL A 76 -4.06 -6.75 4.22
CA VAL A 76 -4.81 -7.09 3.00
C VAL A 76 -4.45 -6.13 1.87
N GLY A 77 -4.52 -6.62 0.63
CA GLY A 77 -4.35 -5.78 -0.55
C GLY A 77 -5.60 -4.93 -0.80
N LEU A 78 -5.39 -3.72 -1.33
CA LEU A 78 -6.46 -2.80 -1.71
C LEU A 78 -7.00 -3.16 -3.10
N TRP A 79 -7.57 -4.35 -3.23
CA TRP A 79 -8.18 -4.80 -4.48
C TRP A 79 -9.45 -4.02 -4.79
N TYR A 80 -9.55 -3.49 -6.02
CA TYR A 80 -10.75 -2.84 -6.51
C TYR A 80 -11.78 -3.90 -6.89
N SER A 81 -12.98 -3.77 -6.34
CA SER A 81 -14.12 -4.62 -6.66
C SER A 81 -15.42 -3.84 -6.56
N GLU A 82 -16.35 -4.17 -7.44
CA GLU A 82 -17.64 -3.52 -7.58
C GLU A 82 -18.77 -4.47 -7.15
N ASP A 83 -19.87 -3.89 -6.67
CA ASP A 83 -21.14 -4.61 -6.46
C ASP A 83 -22.01 -4.62 -7.73
N GLU A 84 -23.20 -5.21 -7.63
CA GLU A 84 -24.14 -5.33 -8.76
C GLU A 84 -24.62 -3.96 -9.28
N ASP A 85 -24.58 -2.92 -8.46
CA ASP A 85 -24.96 -1.55 -8.78
C ASP A 85 -23.77 -0.71 -9.29
N LYS A 86 -22.60 -1.32 -9.54
CA LYS A 86 -21.34 -0.67 -9.94
C LYS A 86 -20.80 0.33 -8.91
N ASN A 87 -21.09 0.12 -7.64
CA ASN A 87 -20.47 0.84 -6.53
C ASN A 87 -19.36 0.00 -5.91
N LEU A 88 -18.52 0.62 -5.07
CA LEU A 88 -17.50 -0.13 -4.33
C LEU A 88 -18.13 -1.23 -3.49
N GLN A 89 -17.65 -2.46 -3.68
CA GLN A 89 -18.17 -3.61 -2.97
C GLN A 89 -18.05 -3.41 -1.45
N LYS A 90 -19.19 -3.47 -0.75
CA LYS A 90 -19.21 -3.40 0.72
C LYS A 90 -18.37 -4.51 1.34
N GLY A 91 -17.62 -4.17 2.40
CA GLY A 91 -16.74 -5.11 3.09
C GLY A 91 -15.39 -5.37 2.38
N SER A 92 -15.17 -4.80 1.19
CA SER A 92 -13.84 -4.75 0.58
C SER A 92 -12.86 -3.95 1.45
N ALA A 93 -11.56 -4.23 1.31
CA ALA A 93 -10.53 -3.53 2.06
C ALA A 93 -10.54 -2.01 1.78
N ILE A 94 -10.88 -1.61 0.55
CA ILE A 94 -11.04 -0.20 0.17
C ILE A 94 -12.25 0.40 0.89
N ALA A 95 -13.42 -0.25 0.87
CA ALA A 95 -14.61 0.28 1.54
C ALA A 95 -14.38 0.46 3.06
N GLU A 96 -13.68 -0.48 3.70
CA GLU A 96 -13.30 -0.36 5.12
C GLU A 96 -12.33 0.80 5.37
N LEU A 97 -11.33 0.96 4.50
CA LEU A 97 -10.39 2.08 4.56
C LEU A 97 -11.13 3.43 4.46
N LEU A 98 -12.03 3.56 3.48
CA LEU A 98 -12.81 4.79 3.28
C LEU A 98 -13.71 5.09 4.49
N ALA A 99 -14.35 4.07 5.05
CA ALA A 99 -15.15 4.21 6.26
C ALA A 99 -14.30 4.67 7.46
N PHE A 100 -13.10 4.11 7.63
CA PHE A 100 -12.17 4.51 8.69
C PHE A 100 -11.76 5.99 8.58
N TYR A 101 -11.44 6.46 7.37
CA TYR A 101 -11.11 7.86 7.09
C TYR A 101 -12.33 8.78 6.87
N LYS A 102 -13.55 8.26 7.06
CA LYS A 102 -14.83 8.98 6.93
C LYS A 102 -14.96 9.69 5.59
N VAL A 103 -14.66 8.97 4.52
CA VAL A 103 -14.81 9.41 3.12
C VAL A 103 -15.72 8.47 2.35
N ASN A 104 -16.30 8.95 1.25
CA ASN A 104 -17.30 8.19 0.49
C ASN A 104 -16.76 7.69 -0.86
N LYS A 105 -15.72 8.33 -1.40
CA LYS A 105 -15.11 7.96 -2.68
C LYS A 105 -13.60 7.81 -2.53
N ILE A 106 -13.01 6.96 -3.37
CA ILE A 106 -11.55 6.77 -3.42
C ILE A 106 -10.83 8.12 -3.64
N ALA A 107 -11.34 8.95 -4.55
CA ALA A 107 -10.78 10.26 -4.86
C ALA A 107 -10.74 11.22 -3.65
N ASP A 108 -11.62 11.05 -2.66
CA ASP A 108 -11.64 11.89 -1.45
C ASP A 108 -10.43 11.61 -0.53
N LEU A 109 -9.62 10.60 -0.83
CA LEU A 109 -8.36 10.34 -0.15
C LEU A 109 -7.25 11.29 -0.63
N GLU A 110 -7.30 11.82 -1.84
CA GLU A 110 -6.29 12.75 -2.34
C GLU A 110 -6.25 14.03 -1.49
N GLY A 111 -5.05 14.47 -1.15
CA GLY A 111 -4.80 15.60 -0.24
C GLY A 111 -5.08 15.30 1.25
N LYS A 112 -5.51 14.09 1.61
CA LYS A 112 -5.63 13.69 3.02
C LYS A 112 -4.34 13.10 3.55
N PHE A 113 -4.16 13.26 4.87
CA PHE A 113 -3.15 12.55 5.62
C PHE A 113 -3.70 11.20 6.08
N VAL A 114 -2.98 10.13 5.75
CA VAL A 114 -3.29 8.76 6.17
C VAL A 114 -2.16 8.23 7.03
N GLN A 115 -2.51 7.51 8.09
CA GLN A 115 -1.52 6.94 9.00
C GLN A 115 -0.94 5.65 8.42
N THR A 116 0.38 5.48 8.54
CA THR A 116 1.05 4.22 8.21
C THR A 116 1.31 3.36 9.44
N THR A 117 1.54 2.06 9.22
CA THR A 117 1.92 1.09 10.26
C THR A 117 2.73 -0.04 9.65
N GLU A 118 3.51 -0.74 10.45
CA GLU A 118 4.25 -1.92 10.01
C GLU A 118 3.31 -3.06 9.62
N GLN A 119 3.61 -3.76 8.52
CA GLN A 119 2.84 -4.92 8.09
C GLN A 119 2.86 -6.01 9.18
N SER A 120 4.05 -6.37 9.67
CA SER A 120 4.23 -7.27 10.82
C SER A 120 5.56 -6.97 11.53
N LYS A 121 5.75 -7.52 12.73
CA LYS A 121 7.03 -7.38 13.46
C LYS A 121 8.22 -7.90 12.66
N ASP A 122 8.00 -8.90 11.82
CA ASP A 122 9.03 -9.55 11.00
C ASP A 122 9.20 -8.89 9.61
N ILE A 123 8.23 -8.09 9.18
CA ILE A 123 8.21 -7.42 7.88
C ILE A 123 8.17 -5.91 8.11
N PRO A 124 9.32 -5.21 8.14
CA PRO A 124 9.43 -3.80 8.49
C PRO A 124 8.93 -2.86 7.37
N TYR A 125 8.14 -3.37 6.43
CA TYR A 125 7.52 -2.54 5.40
C TYR A 125 6.26 -1.90 5.96
N LEU A 126 6.09 -0.62 5.64
CA LEU A 126 4.89 0.12 5.99
C LEU A 126 3.70 -0.27 5.11
N CYS A 127 2.50 -0.10 5.66
CA CYS A 127 1.21 -0.19 4.99
C CYS A 127 0.26 0.84 5.60
N ILE A 128 -0.89 1.09 4.96
CA ILE A 128 -1.87 2.02 5.51
C ILE A 128 -2.54 1.39 6.73
N LYS A 129 -2.77 2.19 7.77
CA LYS A 129 -3.55 1.79 8.94
C LYS A 129 -5.04 2.02 8.68
N GLY A 130 -5.86 1.00 8.93
CA GLY A 130 -7.32 1.02 8.78
C GLY A 130 -8.07 0.38 9.95
N TYR A 131 -7.62 0.63 11.19
CA TYR A 131 -8.25 0.20 12.44
C TYR A 131 -8.07 1.25 13.54
#